data_AF-A0A317WN96-F1
#
_entry.id   AF-A0A317WN96-F1
#
_cell.length_a   1.000
_cell.length_b   1.000
_cell.length_c   1.000
_cell.angle_alpha   90.00
_cell.angle_beta   90.00
_cell.angle_gamma   90.00
#
_symmetry.space_group_name_H-M   'P 1'
#
loop_
_entity.id
_entity.type
_entity.pdbx_description
1 polymer ?
#
loop_
_entity_poly.entity_id
_entity_poly.type
_entity_poly.pdbx_seq_one_letter_code
_entity_poly.pdbx_strand_id
1 'polypeptide(L)'
;MSWTSSLLFALQYGLYRHTMDRSKPDLDEILLFILDTRGFAEGTFIKDLDIINFFKTPTNDLASFSGLRYGRPGNKPRHYFGEYLTQDELNIQGKCATVSMQQMIDLGLFELYPRLGNEDEWNSLANRVLKLRKSFTYSPSTTPAEVQKAIEIAQGSFTGRWVVPFAAMLLALKPRDPNDAEMVARLSEISSPEEIDFQKIQIDVNGLLEVQQFARIINSVHRETKGSDISLLINPFTRMEIA
;
A
#
# COMPACT_ATOMS: atom_id res chain seq x y z
N MET A 1 4.46 -1.80 -16.22
CA MET A 1 4.58 -1.46 -14.78
C MET A 1 3.26 -0.88 -14.32
N SER A 2 2.81 -1.22 -13.11
CA SER A 2 1.61 -0.65 -12.49
C SER A 2 1.99 -0.12 -11.11
N TRP A 3 1.62 1.10 -10.77
CA TRP A 3 1.97 1.74 -9.50
C TRP A 3 0.75 1.88 -8.61
N THR A 4 0.90 1.53 -7.35
CA THR A 4 -0.14 1.69 -6.35
C THR A 4 0.46 2.05 -4.99
N SER A 5 -0.25 2.85 -4.20
CA SER A 5 0.05 3.04 -2.76
C SER A 5 -0.51 1.94 -1.86
N SER A 6 -1.34 1.02 -2.41
CA SER A 6 -1.99 -0.06 -1.67
C SER A 6 -1.25 -1.38 -1.85
N LEU A 7 -0.54 -1.83 -0.81
CA LEU A 7 0.07 -3.17 -0.79
C LEU A 7 -1.00 -4.26 -0.95
N LEU A 8 -2.18 -4.09 -0.33
CA LEU A 8 -3.28 -5.04 -0.47
C LEU A 8 -3.69 -5.24 -1.93
N PHE A 9 -3.82 -4.14 -2.69
CA PHE A 9 -4.11 -4.21 -4.12
C PHE A 9 -2.95 -4.83 -4.90
N ALA A 10 -1.70 -4.43 -4.62
CA ALA A 10 -0.53 -4.97 -5.31
C ALA A 10 -0.41 -6.49 -5.16
N LEU A 11 -0.60 -7.01 -3.93
CA LEU A 11 -0.57 -8.44 -3.66
C LEU A 11 -1.69 -9.19 -4.39
N GLN A 12 -2.94 -8.70 -4.30
CA GLN A 12 -4.05 -9.31 -5.02
C GLN A 12 -3.85 -9.23 -6.55
N TYR A 13 -3.27 -8.14 -7.04
CA TYR A 13 -2.96 -8.00 -8.46
C TYR A 13 -1.91 -8.99 -8.93
N GLY A 14 -0.88 -9.27 -8.11
CA GLY A 14 0.08 -10.34 -8.39
C GLY A 14 -0.61 -11.70 -8.55
N LEU A 15 -1.44 -12.09 -7.58
CA LEU A 15 -2.19 -13.36 -7.62
C LEU A 15 -3.16 -13.42 -8.82
N TYR A 16 -3.79 -12.30 -9.15
CA TYR A 16 -4.64 -12.17 -10.32
C TYR A 16 -3.87 -12.38 -11.62
N ARG A 17 -2.68 -11.76 -11.76
CA ARG A 17 -1.86 -11.91 -12.95
C ARG A 17 -1.39 -13.34 -13.15
N HIS A 18 -0.97 -14.02 -12.09
CA HIS A 18 -0.60 -15.44 -12.13
C HIS A 18 -1.73 -16.31 -12.74
N THR A 19 -2.98 -16.03 -12.37
CA THR A 19 -4.13 -16.84 -12.80
C THR A 19 -4.75 -16.41 -14.13
N MET A 20 -4.76 -15.10 -14.42
CA MET A 20 -5.56 -14.51 -15.51
C MET A 20 -4.74 -13.98 -16.69
N ASP A 21 -3.44 -13.72 -16.53
CA ASP A 21 -2.61 -13.33 -17.66
C ASP A 21 -2.50 -14.50 -18.65
N ARG A 22 -2.44 -14.19 -19.95
CA ARG A 22 -2.35 -15.21 -21.00
C ARG A 22 -1.11 -16.12 -20.84
N SER A 23 0.01 -15.55 -20.41
CA SER A 23 1.25 -16.28 -20.16
C SER A 23 1.22 -17.10 -18.87
N LYS A 24 0.29 -16.82 -17.95
CA LYS A 24 0.22 -17.40 -16.60
C LYS A 24 1.61 -17.42 -15.93
N PRO A 25 2.22 -16.23 -15.73
CA PRO A 25 3.57 -16.16 -15.20
C PRO A 25 3.61 -16.82 -13.81
N ASP A 26 4.70 -17.51 -13.52
CA ASP A 26 4.89 -18.10 -12.20
C ASP A 26 5.03 -17.00 -11.13
N LEU A 27 4.76 -17.34 -9.87
CA LEU A 27 4.78 -16.36 -8.78
C LEU A 27 6.19 -15.81 -8.49
N ASP A 28 7.24 -16.51 -8.90
CA ASP A 28 8.62 -16.04 -8.83
C ASP A 28 8.96 -15.00 -9.93
N GLU A 29 8.27 -15.06 -11.07
CA GLU A 29 8.37 -14.08 -12.16
C GLU A 29 7.59 -12.78 -11.89
N ILE A 30 6.67 -12.79 -10.93
CA ILE A 30 5.89 -11.60 -10.54
C ILE A 30 6.62 -10.84 -9.44
N LEU A 31 7.20 -9.70 -9.82
CA LEU A 31 7.99 -8.86 -8.92
C LEU A 31 7.20 -7.67 -8.38
N LEU A 32 7.26 -7.47 -7.07
CA LEU A 32 6.80 -6.27 -6.37
C LEU A 32 7.97 -5.29 -6.20
N PHE A 33 7.74 -4.04 -6.58
CA PHE A 33 8.71 -2.95 -6.44
C PHE A 33 8.21 -1.97 -5.38
N ILE A 34 9.12 -1.54 -4.50
CA ILE A 34 8.90 -0.43 -3.58
C ILE A 34 9.88 0.68 -3.92
N LEU A 35 9.40 1.92 -4.01
CA LEU A 35 10.23 3.07 -4.34
C LEU A 35 9.89 4.26 -3.45
N ASP A 36 10.86 5.18 -3.36
CA ASP A 36 10.76 6.43 -2.64
C ASP A 36 10.56 7.52 -3.69
N THR A 37 9.33 8.01 -3.82
CA THR A 37 8.94 8.96 -4.87
C THR A 37 9.69 10.28 -4.77
N ARG A 38 10.26 10.62 -3.61
CA ARG A 38 11.08 11.83 -3.40
C ARG A 38 12.40 11.77 -4.17
N GLY A 39 12.83 10.59 -4.59
CA GLY A 39 14.00 10.39 -5.46
C GLY A 39 13.73 10.71 -6.95
N PHE A 40 12.55 11.19 -7.29
CA PHE A 40 12.10 11.50 -8.65
C PHE A 40 11.65 12.95 -8.76
N ALA A 41 11.66 13.49 -9.97
CA ALA A 41 11.20 14.85 -10.21
C ALA A 41 9.71 14.98 -9.86
N GLU A 42 9.31 16.15 -9.35
CA GLU A 42 7.90 16.45 -9.12
C GLU A 42 7.09 16.27 -10.41
N GLY A 43 5.91 15.67 -10.31
CA GLY A 43 5.07 15.33 -11.48
C GLY A 43 5.40 13.99 -12.15
N THR A 44 6.47 13.27 -11.74
CA THR A 44 6.79 11.94 -12.30
C THR A 44 5.66 10.94 -12.08
N PHE A 45 5.04 10.96 -10.89
CA PHE A 45 3.90 10.11 -10.53
C PHE A 45 2.65 10.97 -10.40
N ILE A 46 1.62 10.65 -11.19
CA ILE A 46 0.35 11.36 -11.18
C ILE A 46 -0.75 10.37 -10.79
N LYS A 47 -1.51 10.74 -9.77
CA LYS A 47 -2.64 9.95 -9.29
C LYS A 47 -3.72 9.83 -10.37
N ASP A 48 -4.20 8.62 -10.61
CA ASP A 48 -5.18 8.35 -11.67
C ASP A 48 -6.46 9.19 -11.49
N LEU A 49 -6.91 9.35 -10.25
CA LEU A 49 -8.09 10.13 -9.90
C LEU A 49 -7.96 11.62 -10.29
N ASP A 50 -6.76 12.20 -10.20
CA ASP A 50 -6.56 13.61 -10.53
C ASP A 50 -6.67 13.82 -12.04
N ILE A 51 -6.12 12.89 -12.82
CA ILE A 51 -6.27 12.85 -14.29
C ILE A 51 -7.73 12.65 -14.68
N ILE A 52 -8.41 11.67 -14.07
CA ILE A 52 -9.83 11.40 -14.34
C ILE A 52 -10.67 12.65 -14.03
N ASN A 53 -10.42 13.31 -12.89
CA ASN A 53 -11.15 14.51 -12.52
C ASN A 53 -10.91 15.69 -13.46
N PHE A 54 -9.69 15.84 -13.98
CA PHE A 54 -9.36 16.88 -14.93
C PHE A 54 -10.06 16.66 -16.29
N PHE A 55 -10.11 15.42 -16.77
CA PHE A 55 -10.66 15.08 -18.09
C PHE A 55 -12.11 14.56 -18.10
N LYS A 56 -12.83 14.50 -16.97
CA LYS A 56 -14.21 13.95 -16.93
C LYS A 56 -15.25 14.79 -17.65
N THR A 57 -15.07 16.10 -17.77
CA THR A 57 -16.06 17.03 -18.34
C THR A 57 -16.31 16.85 -19.84
N PRO A 58 -15.30 16.57 -20.69
CA PRO A 58 -15.54 16.36 -22.12
C PRO A 58 -16.24 15.06 -22.50
N THR A 59 -16.35 14.03 -21.61
CA THR A 59 -16.90 12.71 -22.00
C THR A 59 -17.76 12.04 -20.93
N ASN A 60 -18.92 11.49 -21.34
CA ASN A 60 -19.82 10.74 -20.45
C ASN A 60 -19.17 9.46 -19.88
N ASP A 61 -18.20 8.89 -20.59
CA ASP A 61 -17.49 7.67 -20.18
C ASP A 61 -16.54 7.96 -19.01
N LEU A 62 -15.74 9.03 -19.08
CA LEU A 62 -14.87 9.42 -17.97
C LEU A 62 -15.68 9.91 -16.76
N ALA A 63 -16.81 10.59 -16.97
CA ALA A 63 -17.73 10.91 -15.88
C ALA A 63 -18.27 9.64 -15.20
N SER A 64 -18.62 8.62 -15.99
CA SER A 64 -19.09 7.34 -15.47
C SER A 64 -18.01 6.58 -14.72
N PHE A 65 -16.79 6.54 -15.26
CA PHE A 65 -15.60 5.94 -14.65
C PHE A 65 -15.21 6.66 -13.36
N SER A 66 -15.21 7.99 -13.35
CA SER A 66 -15.07 8.81 -12.15
C SER A 66 -16.07 8.40 -11.08
N GLY A 67 -17.36 8.25 -11.43
CA GLY A 67 -18.38 7.80 -10.50
C GLY A 67 -18.13 6.39 -9.93
N LEU A 68 -17.52 5.48 -10.70
CA LEU A 68 -17.11 4.15 -10.24
C LEU A 68 -15.95 4.25 -9.24
N ARG A 69 -14.96 5.09 -9.55
CA ARG A 69 -13.75 5.32 -8.74
C ARG A 69 -14.01 6.05 -7.43
N TYR A 70 -14.89 7.06 -7.41
CA TYR A 70 -15.25 7.81 -6.20
C TYR A 70 -16.36 7.15 -5.38
N GLY A 71 -17.12 6.24 -6.00
CA GLY A 71 -18.40 5.80 -5.48
C GLY A 71 -19.49 6.81 -5.83
N ARG A 72 -20.70 6.33 -6.11
CA ARG A 72 -21.87 7.19 -6.33
C ARG A 72 -22.71 7.26 -5.05
N PRO A 73 -23.41 8.38 -4.78
CA PRO A 73 -24.40 8.45 -3.72
C PRO A 73 -25.40 7.28 -3.87
N GLY A 74 -25.63 6.52 -2.78
CA GLY A 74 -26.49 5.34 -2.79
C GLY A 74 -25.78 3.98 -2.69
N ASN A 75 -24.74 3.85 -1.85
CA ASN A 75 -24.12 2.58 -1.44
C ASN A 75 -23.33 1.78 -2.48
N LYS A 76 -22.88 2.37 -3.60
CA LYS A 76 -21.92 1.65 -4.46
C LYS A 76 -20.51 1.71 -3.86
N PRO A 77 -19.81 0.57 -3.71
CA PRO A 77 -18.46 0.57 -3.16
C PRO A 77 -17.51 1.36 -4.06
N ARG A 78 -16.59 2.09 -3.44
CA ARG A 78 -15.58 2.90 -4.09
C ARG A 78 -14.52 1.98 -4.74
N HIS A 79 -14.41 1.97 -6.07
CA HIS A 79 -13.42 1.16 -6.79
C HIS A 79 -12.11 1.92 -6.99
N TYR A 80 -11.51 2.37 -5.89
CA TYR A 80 -10.23 3.07 -5.89
C TYR A 80 -9.15 2.21 -5.25
N PHE A 81 -8.01 2.09 -5.91
CA PHE A 81 -6.92 1.20 -5.50
C PHE A 81 -5.58 1.92 -5.35
N GLY A 82 -5.58 3.26 -5.27
CA GLY A 82 -4.37 4.03 -5.03
C GLY A 82 -3.43 4.09 -6.23
N GLU A 83 -3.97 4.06 -7.45
CA GLU A 83 -3.20 3.90 -8.68
C GLU A 83 -2.54 5.21 -9.13
N TYR A 84 -1.31 5.08 -9.65
CA TYR A 84 -0.54 6.20 -10.21
C TYR A 84 -0.07 5.86 -11.62
N LEU A 85 -0.08 6.88 -12.48
CA LEU A 85 0.54 6.87 -13.80
C LEU A 85 1.92 7.52 -13.70
N THR A 86 2.89 6.97 -14.43
CA THR A 86 4.21 7.58 -14.58
C THR A 86 4.36 8.23 -15.94
N GLN A 87 4.97 9.41 -15.96
CA GLN A 87 5.36 10.07 -17.20
C GLN A 87 6.78 9.64 -17.60
N ASP A 88 6.97 9.37 -18.89
CA ASP A 88 8.27 9.04 -19.51
C ASP A 88 8.92 7.70 -19.06
N GLU A 89 10.12 7.40 -19.59
CA GLU A 89 10.93 6.26 -19.19
C GLU A 89 11.43 6.40 -17.75
N LEU A 90 10.88 5.59 -16.84
CA LEU A 90 11.21 5.64 -15.42
C LEU A 90 12.49 4.85 -15.10
N ASN A 91 13.61 5.55 -14.91
CA ASN A 91 14.81 4.92 -14.36
C ASN A 91 14.69 4.70 -12.84
N ILE A 92 14.39 3.46 -12.45
CA ILE A 92 14.25 3.02 -11.06
C ILE A 92 15.53 2.38 -10.47
N GLN A 93 16.62 2.31 -11.23
CA GLN A 93 17.85 1.66 -10.79
C GLN A 93 18.41 2.37 -9.54
N GLY A 94 18.67 1.60 -8.48
CA GLY A 94 19.14 2.12 -7.19
C GLY A 94 18.13 2.98 -6.40
N LYS A 95 16.90 3.15 -6.91
CA LYS A 95 15.83 3.94 -6.29
C LYS A 95 14.67 3.10 -5.78
N CYS A 96 14.71 1.79 -6.03
CA CYS A 96 13.70 0.84 -5.60
C CYS A 96 14.33 -0.36 -4.91
N ALA A 97 13.50 -1.10 -4.18
CA ALA A 97 13.78 -2.45 -3.74
C ALA A 97 12.73 -3.40 -4.34
N THR A 98 13.11 -4.66 -4.53
CA THR A 98 12.31 -5.66 -5.25
C THR A 98 12.23 -6.98 -4.51
N VAL A 99 11.07 -7.62 -4.58
CA VAL A 99 10.85 -8.99 -4.06
C VAL A 99 9.88 -9.73 -5.00
N SER A 100 10.02 -11.04 -5.16
CA SER A 100 9.03 -11.84 -5.90
C SER A 100 7.81 -12.19 -5.03
N MET A 101 6.67 -12.45 -5.66
CA MET A 101 5.48 -12.93 -4.94
C MET A 101 5.76 -14.26 -4.25
N GLN A 102 6.47 -15.17 -4.92
CA GLN A 102 6.83 -16.47 -4.35
C GLN A 102 7.67 -16.32 -3.07
N GLN A 103 8.68 -15.45 -3.07
CA GLN A 103 9.51 -15.22 -1.89
C GLN A 103 8.71 -14.70 -0.69
N MET A 104 7.76 -13.79 -0.91
CA MET A 104 6.88 -13.33 0.18
C MET A 104 5.99 -14.46 0.71
N ILE A 105 5.51 -15.34 -0.18
CA ILE A 105 4.71 -16.53 0.21
C ILE A 105 5.56 -17.48 1.05
N ASP A 106 6.78 -17.79 0.60
CA ASP A 106 7.72 -18.67 1.30
C ASP A 106 8.11 -18.13 2.69
N LEU A 107 8.16 -16.81 2.83
CA LEU A 107 8.39 -16.12 4.11
C LEU A 107 7.14 -16.08 5.02
N GLY A 108 5.99 -16.57 4.54
CA GLY A 108 4.77 -16.72 5.33
C GLY A 108 3.72 -15.63 5.10
N LEU A 109 3.64 -15.02 3.91
CA LEU A 109 2.59 -14.04 3.58
C LEU A 109 1.17 -14.59 3.86
N PHE A 110 0.91 -15.85 3.49
CA PHE A 110 -0.38 -16.48 3.74
C PHE A 110 -0.56 -16.92 5.21
N GLU A 111 0.50 -17.07 5.98
CA GLU A 111 0.39 -17.25 7.44
C GLU A 111 -0.03 -15.93 8.09
N LEU A 112 0.60 -14.81 7.69
CA LEU A 112 0.30 -13.48 8.21
C LEU A 112 -1.10 -12.99 7.80
N TYR A 113 -1.50 -13.26 6.56
CA TYR A 113 -2.79 -12.83 6.04
C TYR A 113 -3.46 -13.95 5.20
N PRO A 114 -4.04 -14.96 5.87
CA PRO A 114 -4.58 -16.18 5.23
C PRO A 114 -5.63 -15.94 4.16
N ARG A 115 -6.31 -14.79 4.20
CA ARG A 115 -7.30 -14.43 3.18
C ARG A 115 -6.67 -14.28 1.80
N LEU A 116 -5.39 -13.94 1.68
CA LEU A 116 -4.74 -13.92 0.36
C LEU A 116 -4.46 -15.32 -0.18
N GLY A 117 -4.32 -16.34 0.67
CA GLY A 117 -4.06 -17.73 0.25
C GLY A 117 -5.28 -18.49 -0.29
N ASN A 118 -6.43 -17.82 -0.49
CA ASN A 118 -7.61 -18.47 -1.09
C ASN A 118 -7.53 -18.37 -2.62
N GLU A 119 -7.03 -19.45 -3.24
CA GLU A 119 -6.81 -19.58 -4.69
C GLU A 119 -8.08 -19.39 -5.53
N ASP A 120 -9.25 -19.81 -5.03
CA ASP A 120 -10.54 -19.66 -5.74
C ASP A 120 -10.89 -18.18 -6.00
N GLU A 121 -10.26 -17.27 -5.28
CA GLU A 121 -10.52 -15.83 -5.36
C GLU A 121 -9.39 -15.06 -6.08
N TRP A 122 -8.34 -15.75 -6.55
CA TRP A 122 -7.23 -15.12 -7.26
C TRP A 122 -7.66 -14.56 -8.62
N ASN A 123 -8.63 -15.19 -9.29
CA ASN A 123 -9.19 -14.74 -10.57
C ASN A 123 -10.03 -13.44 -10.47
N SER A 124 -10.24 -12.90 -9.28
CA SER A 124 -11.03 -11.71 -9.02
C SER A 124 -10.13 -10.59 -8.50
N LEU A 125 -10.06 -9.47 -9.21
CA LEU A 125 -9.23 -8.33 -8.79
C LEU A 125 -10.05 -7.34 -7.92
N ALA A 126 -10.86 -6.51 -8.57
CA ALA A 126 -11.54 -5.40 -7.90
C ALA A 126 -12.50 -5.87 -6.79
N ASN A 127 -13.37 -6.84 -7.10
CA ASN A 127 -14.33 -7.38 -6.13
C ASN A 127 -13.63 -8.05 -4.95
N ARG A 128 -12.51 -8.74 -5.19
CA ARG A 128 -11.73 -9.36 -4.13
C ARG A 128 -11.12 -8.32 -3.19
N VAL A 129 -10.50 -7.27 -3.72
CA VAL A 129 -9.93 -6.20 -2.89
C VAL A 129 -11.03 -5.51 -2.05
N LEU A 130 -12.20 -5.27 -2.62
CA LEU A 130 -13.35 -4.75 -1.87
C LEU A 130 -13.80 -5.71 -0.76
N LYS A 131 -13.85 -7.03 -1.03
CA LYS A 131 -14.17 -8.06 -0.03
C LYS A 131 -13.11 -8.12 1.08
N LEU A 132 -11.83 -7.97 0.74
CA LEU A 132 -10.75 -7.92 1.72
C LEU A 132 -10.91 -6.69 2.64
N ARG A 133 -11.15 -5.50 2.06
CA ARG A 133 -11.38 -4.26 2.82
C ARG A 133 -12.60 -4.28 3.74
N LYS A 134 -13.62 -5.11 3.47
CA LYS A 134 -14.76 -5.25 4.39
C LYS A 134 -14.36 -5.66 5.81
N SER A 135 -13.21 -6.31 6.02
CA SER A 135 -12.77 -6.66 7.39
C SER A 135 -12.39 -5.47 8.24
N PHE A 136 -12.16 -4.29 7.65
CA PHE A 136 -11.80 -3.07 8.39
C PHE A 136 -12.94 -2.48 9.23
N THR A 137 -14.10 -3.13 9.26
CA THR A 137 -15.21 -2.78 10.16
C THR A 137 -15.01 -3.26 11.60
N TYR A 138 -14.04 -4.14 11.85
CA TYR A 138 -13.76 -4.70 13.18
C TYR A 138 -12.25 -4.77 13.42
N SER A 139 -11.77 -4.25 14.55
CA SER A 139 -10.35 -4.30 14.93
C SER A 139 -10.07 -5.48 15.86
N PRO A 140 -9.53 -6.61 15.37
CA PRO A 140 -9.04 -7.66 16.24
C PRO A 140 -7.79 -7.20 17.00
N SER A 141 -7.49 -7.88 18.11
CA SER A 141 -6.20 -7.73 18.79
C SER A 141 -5.05 -8.11 17.86
N THR A 142 -3.98 -7.32 17.89
CA THR A 142 -2.70 -7.67 17.27
C THR A 142 -2.02 -8.73 18.13
N THR A 143 -1.46 -9.77 17.51
CA THR A 143 -0.71 -10.78 18.26
C THR A 143 0.80 -10.58 18.08
N PRO A 144 1.62 -10.94 19.09
CA PRO A 144 3.09 -10.92 18.97
C PRO A 144 3.60 -11.69 17.74
N ALA A 145 2.98 -12.84 17.46
CA ALA A 145 3.33 -13.70 16.34
C ALA A 145 3.10 -13.00 14.98
N GLU A 146 2.04 -12.20 14.85
CA GLU A 146 1.78 -11.43 13.63
C GLU A 146 2.80 -10.32 13.42
N VAL A 147 3.17 -9.61 14.49
CA VAL A 147 4.21 -8.57 14.44
C VAL A 147 5.54 -9.19 14.02
N GLN A 148 5.93 -10.28 14.68
CA GLN A 148 7.14 -11.01 14.36
C GLN A 148 7.14 -11.52 12.91
N LYS A 149 6.05 -12.13 12.45
CA LYS A 149 5.95 -12.63 11.07
C LYS A 149 6.05 -11.50 10.04
N ALA A 150 5.42 -10.34 10.29
CA ALA A 150 5.53 -9.20 9.39
C ALA A 150 6.97 -8.66 9.30
N ILE A 151 7.70 -8.65 10.43
CA ILE A 151 9.11 -8.27 10.48
C ILE A 151 9.98 -9.28 9.71
N GLU A 152 9.76 -10.58 9.90
CA GLU A 152 10.47 -11.65 9.18
C GLU A 152 10.28 -11.55 7.67
N ILE A 153 9.04 -11.37 7.20
CA ILE A 153 8.75 -11.17 5.78
C ILE A 153 9.48 -9.91 5.29
N ALA A 154 9.45 -8.81 6.04
CA ALA A 154 10.08 -7.57 5.61
C ALA A 154 11.61 -7.65 5.53
N GLN A 155 12.26 -8.24 6.53
CA GLN A 155 13.71 -8.46 6.55
C GLN A 155 14.16 -9.48 5.50
N GLY A 156 13.33 -10.49 5.22
CA GLY A 156 13.58 -11.47 4.17
C GLY A 156 13.32 -10.92 2.77
N SER A 157 12.46 -9.92 2.62
CA SER A 157 12.11 -9.30 1.33
C SER A 157 13.02 -8.12 0.96
N PHE A 158 13.42 -7.33 1.95
CA PHE A 158 14.13 -6.07 1.74
C PHE A 158 15.20 -5.82 2.81
N THR A 159 16.14 -4.93 2.50
CA THR A 159 17.21 -4.54 3.41
C THR A 159 17.17 -3.05 3.74
N GLY A 160 17.79 -2.69 4.87
CA GLY A 160 18.02 -1.31 5.27
C GLY A 160 16.72 -0.52 5.45
N ARG A 161 16.65 0.66 4.82
CA ARG A 161 15.57 1.63 5.01
C ARG A 161 14.15 1.15 4.68
N TRP A 162 14.00 0.04 3.97
CA TRP A 162 12.70 -0.47 3.52
C TRP A 162 12.01 -1.41 4.51
N VAL A 163 12.75 -1.92 5.50
CA VAL A 163 12.24 -2.97 6.39
C VAL A 163 11.06 -2.47 7.22
N VAL A 164 11.22 -1.39 7.98
CA VAL A 164 10.14 -0.81 8.81
C VAL A 164 8.91 -0.40 8.00
N PRO A 165 9.02 0.39 6.90
CA PRO A 165 7.83 0.76 6.13
C PRO A 165 7.13 -0.46 5.55
N PHE A 166 7.85 -1.48 5.07
CA PHE A 166 7.21 -2.66 4.52
C PHE A 166 6.56 -3.54 5.60
N ALA A 167 7.20 -3.75 6.75
CA ALA A 167 6.60 -4.44 7.89
C ALA A 167 5.31 -3.74 8.34
N ALA A 168 5.32 -2.40 8.40
CA ALA A 168 4.13 -1.61 8.70
C ALA A 168 3.03 -1.76 7.62
N MET A 169 3.38 -1.82 6.32
CA MET A 169 2.40 -2.08 5.26
C MET A 169 1.78 -3.48 5.36
N LEU A 170 2.56 -4.51 5.71
CA LEU A 170 2.09 -5.87 5.96
C LEU A 170 1.14 -5.91 7.16
N LEU A 171 1.51 -5.25 8.26
CA LEU A 171 0.64 -5.04 9.42
C LEU A 171 -0.54 -4.11 9.13
N ALA A 172 -0.57 -3.42 8.00
CA ALA A 172 -1.70 -2.61 7.60
C ALA A 172 -2.72 -3.36 6.73
N LEU A 173 -2.48 -4.62 6.34
CA LEU A 173 -3.42 -5.43 5.54
C LEU A 173 -4.73 -5.78 6.28
N LYS A 174 -4.76 -5.58 7.60
CA LYS A 174 -5.92 -5.78 8.45
C LYS A 174 -6.00 -4.65 9.49
N PRO A 175 -7.19 -4.30 9.98
CA PRO A 175 -7.35 -3.30 11.03
C PRO A 175 -6.65 -3.75 12.32
N ARG A 176 -5.98 -2.81 12.99
CA ARG A 176 -5.23 -3.02 14.24
C ARG A 176 -5.27 -1.75 15.07
N ASP A 177 -5.03 -1.84 16.38
CA ASP A 177 -4.73 -0.65 17.18
C ASP A 177 -3.36 -0.09 16.73
N PRO A 178 -3.30 1.13 16.15
CA PRO A 178 -2.04 1.71 15.74
C PRO A 178 -1.13 2.09 16.93
N ASN A 179 -1.64 2.11 18.16
CA ASN A 179 -0.89 2.40 19.38
C ASN A 179 -0.59 1.15 20.20
N ASP A 180 -0.77 -0.05 19.62
CA ASP A 180 -0.38 -1.30 20.27
C ASP A 180 1.11 -1.23 20.67
N ALA A 181 1.36 -1.23 21.99
CA ALA A 181 2.67 -0.90 22.54
C ALA A 181 3.74 -1.91 22.12
N GLU A 182 3.38 -3.20 22.04
CA GLU A 182 4.29 -4.26 21.63
C GLU A 182 4.65 -4.12 20.15
N MET A 183 3.65 -3.91 19.28
CA MET A 183 3.88 -3.65 17.87
C MET A 183 4.78 -2.43 17.65
N VAL A 184 4.50 -1.31 18.31
CA VAL A 184 5.27 -0.06 18.16
C VAL A 184 6.70 -0.24 18.65
N ALA A 185 6.90 -0.88 19.81
CA ALA A 185 8.23 -1.16 20.35
C ALA A 185 9.06 -2.02 19.38
N ARG A 186 8.48 -3.14 18.90
CA ARG A 186 9.17 -4.08 17.99
C ARG A 186 9.55 -3.44 16.66
N LEU A 187 8.66 -2.63 16.08
CA LEU A 187 8.97 -1.90 14.84
C LEU A 187 10.05 -0.83 15.08
N SER A 188 10.08 -0.20 16.25
CA SER A 188 11.10 0.79 16.61
C SER A 188 12.48 0.16 16.88
N GLU A 189 12.52 -1.08 17.41
CA GLU A 189 13.77 -1.81 17.67
C GLU A 189 14.52 -2.18 16.39
N ILE A 190 13.80 -2.48 15.31
CA ILE A 190 14.39 -2.84 14.02
C ILE A 190 14.72 -1.62 13.15
N SER A 191 14.51 -0.41 13.68
CA SER A 191 14.78 0.82 12.95
C SER A 191 16.27 1.02 12.67
N SER A 192 16.59 1.43 11.45
CA SER A 192 17.95 1.69 11.00
C SER A 192 18.30 3.19 11.03
N PRO A 193 19.55 3.58 11.27
CA PRO A 193 19.99 4.97 11.10
C PRO A 193 19.78 5.53 9.69
N GLU A 194 19.74 4.67 8.67
CA GLU A 194 19.51 5.03 7.26
C GLU A 194 18.01 5.06 6.88
N GLU A 195 17.13 5.07 7.87
CA GLU A 195 15.70 5.00 7.66
C GLU A 195 15.14 6.10 6.77
N ILE A 196 14.00 5.77 6.17
CA ILE A 196 13.21 6.73 5.42
C ILE A 196 12.75 7.82 6.41
N ASP A 197 13.14 9.07 6.14
CA ASP A 197 12.65 10.22 6.90
C ASP A 197 11.14 10.38 6.71
N PHE A 198 10.37 9.83 7.64
CA PHE A 198 8.92 9.84 7.61
C PHE A 198 8.31 11.25 7.69
N GLN A 199 9.06 12.24 8.22
CA GLN A 199 8.60 13.63 8.27
C GLN A 199 8.44 14.28 6.90
N LYS A 200 9.08 13.69 5.88
CA LYS A 200 9.04 14.19 4.50
C LYS A 200 8.15 13.33 3.58
N ILE A 201 7.46 12.32 4.10
CA ILE A 201 6.58 11.47 3.29
C ILE A 201 5.17 12.05 3.26
N GLN A 202 4.60 12.13 2.06
CA GLN A 202 3.17 12.34 1.87
C GLN A 202 2.49 11.00 1.61
N ILE A 203 1.46 10.68 2.40
CA ILE A 203 0.69 9.44 2.23
C ILE A 203 -0.74 9.82 1.83
N ASP A 204 -1.16 9.40 0.64
CA ASP A 204 -2.55 9.51 0.21
C ASP A 204 -3.42 8.41 0.78
N VAL A 205 -4.07 8.75 1.88
CA VAL A 205 -4.92 7.86 2.65
C VAL A 205 -6.39 7.84 2.16
N ASN A 206 -6.76 8.70 1.20
CA ASN A 206 -8.16 8.93 0.87
C ASN A 206 -8.82 7.70 0.21
N GLY A 207 -9.76 7.07 0.91
CA GLY A 207 -10.50 5.92 0.38
C GLY A 207 -9.75 4.59 0.40
N LEU A 208 -8.58 4.52 1.05
CA LEU A 208 -7.74 3.33 1.14
C LEU A 208 -7.50 2.99 2.62
N LEU A 209 -8.26 2.04 3.16
CA LEU A 209 -8.27 1.75 4.61
C LEU A 209 -6.95 1.15 5.09
N GLU A 210 -6.33 0.29 4.29
CA GLU A 210 -5.00 -0.25 4.55
C GLU A 210 -3.92 0.85 4.52
N VAL A 211 -4.05 1.85 3.65
CA VAL A 211 -3.08 2.97 3.59
C VAL A 211 -3.27 3.92 4.79
N GLN A 212 -4.52 4.12 5.23
CA GLN A 212 -4.83 4.82 6.49
C GLN A 212 -4.20 4.12 7.69
N GLN A 213 -4.35 2.80 7.79
CA GLN A 213 -3.77 2.00 8.87
C GLN A 213 -2.24 2.10 8.86
N PHE A 214 -1.62 1.98 7.67
CA PHE A 214 -0.17 2.15 7.51
C PHE A 214 0.31 3.51 8.01
N ALA A 215 -0.33 4.61 7.59
CA ALA A 215 0.02 5.96 8.03
C ALA A 215 -0.06 6.10 9.55
N ARG A 216 -1.08 5.52 10.19
CA ARG A 216 -1.24 5.56 11.65
C ARG A 216 -0.16 4.75 12.37
N ILE A 217 0.17 3.55 11.90
CA ILE A 217 1.23 2.70 12.47
C ILE A 217 2.58 3.44 12.39
N ILE A 218 2.92 3.97 11.21
CA ILE A 218 4.17 4.72 11.02
C ILE A 218 4.23 5.98 11.89
N ASN A 219 3.12 6.69 12.06
CA ASN A 219 3.08 7.82 12.97
C ASN A 219 3.36 7.42 14.42
N SER A 220 2.82 6.29 14.88
CA SER A 220 3.10 5.78 16.24
C SER A 220 4.56 5.36 16.43
N VAL A 221 5.15 4.67 15.45
CA VAL A 221 6.59 4.32 15.47
C VAL A 221 7.47 5.57 15.46
N HIS A 222 7.13 6.56 14.63
CA HIS A 222 7.85 7.84 14.60
C HIS A 222 7.71 8.60 15.93
N ARG A 223 6.52 8.58 16.55
CA ARG A 223 6.29 9.18 17.87
C ARG A 223 7.15 8.52 18.95
N GLU A 224 7.24 7.19 18.96
CA GLU A 224 8.08 6.45 19.90
C GLU A 224 9.57 6.80 19.73
N THR A 225 10.03 6.88 18.49
CA THR A 225 11.46 7.11 18.18
C THR A 225 11.89 8.57 18.27
N LYS A 226 10.99 9.53 18.00
CA LYS A 226 11.31 10.98 17.89
C LYS A 226 10.53 11.88 18.85
N GLY A 227 9.62 11.33 19.65
CA GLY A 227 8.84 12.08 20.64
C GLY A 227 7.85 13.09 20.04
N SER A 228 7.51 12.99 18.75
CA SER A 228 6.63 13.93 18.03
C SER A 228 5.84 13.24 16.93
N ASP A 229 4.75 13.85 16.48
CA ASP A 229 3.94 13.35 15.35
C ASP A 229 4.47 13.79 13.98
N ILE A 230 4.18 13.01 12.94
CA ILE A 230 4.50 13.35 11.55
C ILE A 230 3.47 14.37 11.04
N SER A 231 3.90 15.63 10.88
CA SER A 231 3.03 16.72 10.46
C SER A 231 2.38 16.50 9.08
N LEU A 232 3.10 15.87 8.15
CA LEU A 232 2.58 15.59 6.80
C LEU A 232 1.48 14.53 6.77
N LEU A 233 1.35 13.67 7.79
CA LEU A 233 0.25 12.70 7.86
C LEU A 233 -1.04 13.31 8.41
N ILE A 234 -0.94 14.43 9.11
CA ILE A 234 -2.07 15.20 9.65
C ILE A 234 -2.72 16.02 8.53
N ASN A 235 -1.95 16.46 7.54
CA ASN A 235 -2.45 17.23 6.40
C ASN A 235 -1.69 16.89 5.09
N PRO A 236 -1.94 15.71 4.50
CA PRO A 236 -1.08 15.17 3.46
C PRO A 236 -1.19 15.90 2.11
N PHE A 237 -2.21 16.73 1.90
CA PHE A 237 -2.43 17.45 0.63
C PHE A 237 -3.13 18.80 0.81
N THR A 238 -2.48 19.79 1.42
CA THR A 238 -2.81 21.21 1.19
C THR A 238 -2.06 21.72 -0.04
N ARG A 239 -2.44 21.27 -1.25
CA ARG A 239 -1.95 21.88 -2.50
C ARG A 239 -2.87 21.59 -3.68
N MET A 240 -3.85 22.48 -3.86
CA MET A 240 -4.18 23.22 -5.09
C MET A 240 -5.51 23.97 -4.84
N GLU A 241 -5.48 25.00 -3.99
CA GLU A 241 -6.28 26.19 -4.27
C GLU A 241 -5.49 26.96 -5.32
N ILE A 242 -5.76 26.67 -6.60
CA ILE A 242 -5.32 27.55 -7.68
C ILE A 242 -6.32 28.71 -7.68
N ALA A 243 -5.80 29.90 -7.38
CA ALA A 243 -6.46 31.19 -7.58
C ALA A 243 -6.65 31.49 -9.07
#